data_AF-A0A816VGD1-F1
#
_entry.id   AF-A0A816VGD1-F1
#
_cell.length_a   1.000
_cell.length_b   1.000
_cell.length_c   1.000
_cell.angle_alpha   90.00
_cell.angle_beta   90.00
_cell.angle_gamma   90.00
#
_symmetry.space_group_name_H-M   'P 1'
#
loop_
_entity.id
_entity.type
_entity.pdbx_description
1 polymer ?
#
loop_
_entity_poly.entity_id
_entity_poly.type
_entity_poly.pdbx_seq_one_letter_code
_entity_poly.pdbx_strand_id
1 'polypeptide(L)'
;MATASEGEEATVQRIIRITDVAQESIKFLAPIGGYSKMPLVSLEQAIEPLVPILPDVQSHAYVAKKNCKKPADKLTQDESASIMLYTMGWEPSEECLYVVLNNTLRATNRQQKLKPWYLYLRLFLNALFRLPLVPITAYRGVKLDLSNLYIEGETIVWWGFSSCTTSV
;
A
#
# COMPACT_ATOMS: atom_id res chain seq x y z
N MET A 1 -16.30 -8.80 -26.93
CA MET A 1 -15.58 -8.61 -25.65
C MET A 1 -15.91 -7.21 -25.18
N ALA A 2 -16.76 -7.08 -24.16
CA ALA A 2 -17.13 -5.78 -23.61
C ALA A 2 -15.97 -5.29 -22.72
N THR A 3 -15.38 -4.16 -23.07
CA THR A 3 -14.43 -3.43 -22.24
C THR A 3 -15.20 -2.88 -21.02
N ALA A 4 -14.80 -3.27 -19.81
CA ALA A 4 -15.32 -2.65 -18.59
C ALA A 4 -15.09 -1.13 -18.65
N SER A 5 -16.03 -0.35 -18.11
CA SER A 5 -15.89 1.11 -18.06
C SER A 5 -14.82 1.54 -17.06
N GLU A 6 -14.14 2.67 -17.27
CA GLU A 6 -13.10 3.21 -16.34
C GLU A 6 -13.59 3.30 -14.87
N GLY A 7 -14.89 3.51 -14.66
CA GLY A 7 -15.52 3.54 -13.33
C GLY A 7 -15.68 2.16 -12.68
N GLU A 8 -15.93 1.10 -13.46
CA GLU A 8 -15.97 -0.27 -12.97
C GLU A 8 -14.57 -0.76 -12.58
N GLU A 9 -13.56 -0.44 -13.39
CA GLU A 9 -12.17 -0.85 -13.17
C GLU A 9 -11.61 -0.23 -11.90
N ALA A 10 -11.80 1.08 -11.69
CA ALA A 10 -11.43 1.76 -10.45
C ALA A 10 -12.15 1.18 -9.21
N THR A 11 -13.40 0.73 -9.37
CA THR A 11 -14.19 0.11 -8.30
C THR A 11 -13.66 -1.28 -7.96
N VAL A 12 -13.37 -2.11 -8.96
CA VAL A 12 -12.77 -3.45 -8.77
C VAL A 12 -11.42 -3.34 -8.06
N GLN A 13 -10.56 -2.42 -8.50
CA GLN A 13 -9.25 -2.17 -7.88
C GLN A 13 -9.38 -1.72 -6.42
N ARG A 14 -10.38 -0.87 -6.12
CA ARG A 14 -10.69 -0.49 -4.73
C ARG A 14 -11.16 -1.69 -3.90
N ILE A 15 -11.98 -2.58 -4.46
CA ILE A 15 -12.49 -3.78 -3.77
C ILE A 15 -11.35 -4.74 -3.43
N ILE A 16 -10.37 -4.94 -4.32
CA ILE A 16 -9.24 -5.84 -4.07
C ILE A 16 -8.47 -5.39 -2.82
N ARG A 17 -8.12 -4.11 -2.74
CA ARG A 17 -7.32 -3.55 -1.62
C ARG A 17 -8.03 -3.57 -0.27
N ILE A 18 -9.36 -3.47 -0.24
CA ILE A 18 -10.12 -3.51 1.01
C ILE A 18 -10.47 -4.94 1.46
N THR A 19 -10.26 -5.97 0.61
CA THR A 19 -10.66 -7.36 0.88
C THR A 19 -9.51 -8.36 1.02
N ASP A 20 -8.26 -7.93 0.97
CA ASP A 20 -7.07 -8.81 0.99
C ASP A 20 -6.66 -9.31 2.40
N VAL A 21 -7.47 -9.07 3.44
CA VAL A 21 -7.16 -9.51 4.82
C VAL A 21 -7.06 -11.03 4.97
N ALA A 22 -7.74 -11.79 4.12
CA ALA A 22 -7.65 -13.26 4.12
C ALA A 22 -6.24 -13.79 3.78
N GLN A 23 -5.36 -12.93 3.26
CA GLN A 23 -3.95 -13.28 2.97
C GLN A 23 -3.01 -13.03 4.15
N GLU A 24 -3.49 -12.41 5.24
CA GLU A 24 -2.68 -12.17 6.43
C GLU A 24 -2.37 -13.47 7.17
N SER A 25 -1.15 -13.57 7.70
CA SER A 25 -0.78 -14.67 8.59
C SER A 25 -0.94 -14.24 10.04
N ILE A 26 -1.58 -15.07 10.87
CA ILE A 26 -1.59 -14.90 12.34
C ILE A 26 -0.22 -15.13 12.99
N LYS A 27 0.82 -15.44 12.20
CA LYS A 27 2.18 -15.63 12.71
C LYS A 27 2.87 -14.30 12.99
N PHE A 28 3.49 -14.22 14.17
CA PHE A 28 4.41 -13.15 14.50
C PHE A 28 5.73 -13.33 13.74
N LEU A 29 5.97 -12.44 12.78
CA LEU A 29 7.22 -12.31 12.05
C LEU A 29 8.12 -11.24 12.69
N ALA A 30 9.43 -11.31 12.44
CA ALA A 30 10.38 -10.33 12.98
C ALA A 30 10.10 -8.90 12.47
N PRO A 31 10.24 -7.85 13.31
CA PRO A 31 9.96 -6.47 12.90
C PRO A 31 10.72 -6.04 11.63
N ILE A 32 10.07 -5.23 10.81
CA ILE A 32 10.68 -4.67 9.61
C ILE A 32 11.57 -3.50 10.03
N GLY A 33 12.87 -3.61 9.79
CA GLY A 33 13.86 -2.57 10.07
C GLY A 33 14.58 -2.09 8.82
N GLY A 34 15.50 -1.14 8.98
CA GLY A 34 16.39 -0.66 7.91
C GLY A 34 15.85 0.50 7.10
N TYR A 35 14.57 0.50 6.72
CA TYR A 35 13.97 1.59 5.93
C TYR A 35 14.04 2.95 6.63
N SER A 36 13.94 3.00 7.96
CA SER A 36 13.99 4.25 8.73
C SER A 36 15.34 4.97 8.66
N LYS A 37 16.42 4.24 8.30
CA LYS A 37 17.77 4.79 8.10
C LYS A 37 17.97 5.36 6.70
N MET A 38 17.04 5.13 5.78
CA MET A 38 17.13 5.65 4.43
C MET A 38 16.88 7.17 4.40
N PRO A 39 17.52 7.89 3.47
CA PRO A 39 17.22 9.30 3.26
C PRO A 39 15.78 9.47 2.74
N LEU A 40 15.19 10.63 3.03
CA LEU A 40 14.01 11.08 2.29
C LEU A 40 14.46 11.58 0.92
N VAL A 41 13.82 11.07 -0.13
CA VAL A 41 14.20 11.29 -1.54
C VAL A 41 12.96 11.64 -2.36
N SER A 42 13.13 12.04 -3.62
CA SER A 42 11.99 12.27 -4.52
C SER A 42 11.25 10.97 -4.82
N LEU A 43 10.01 11.05 -5.32
CA LEU A 43 9.26 9.85 -5.69
C LEU A 43 10.00 9.02 -6.75
N GLU A 44 10.60 9.66 -7.75
CA GLU A 44 11.37 8.99 -8.82
C GLU A 44 12.55 8.20 -8.24
N GLN A 45 13.31 8.81 -7.34
CA GLN A 45 14.42 8.14 -6.67
C GLN A 45 13.93 6.99 -5.77
N ALA A 46 12.75 7.15 -5.15
CA ALA A 46 12.20 6.16 -4.25
C ALA A 46 11.75 4.87 -4.96
N ILE A 47 11.28 5.00 -6.21
CA ILE A 47 10.80 3.87 -7.02
C ILE A 47 11.89 3.25 -7.91
N GLU A 48 13.04 3.90 -8.07
CA GLU A 48 14.11 3.41 -8.95
C GLU A 48 14.51 1.94 -8.68
N PRO A 49 14.69 1.49 -7.42
CA PRO A 49 14.99 0.08 -7.15
C PRO A 49 13.81 -0.87 -7.40
N LEU A 50 12.59 -0.34 -7.59
CA LEU A 50 11.37 -1.11 -7.84
C LEU A 50 11.14 -1.37 -9.33
N VAL A 51 11.80 -0.64 -10.23
CA VAL A 51 11.62 -0.81 -11.69
C VAL A 51 11.78 -2.26 -12.16
N PRO A 52 12.76 -3.06 -11.68
CA PRO A 52 12.86 -4.46 -12.07
C PRO A 52 11.75 -5.38 -11.50
N ILE A 53 11.01 -4.90 -10.49
CA ILE A 53 9.93 -5.63 -9.80
C ILE A 53 8.56 -5.23 -10.37
N LEU A 54 8.45 -3.96 -10.76
CA LEU A 54 7.24 -3.29 -11.22
C LEU A 54 7.57 -2.50 -12.49
N PRO A 55 7.50 -3.13 -13.68
CA PRO A 55 7.98 -2.51 -14.92
C PRO A 55 7.36 -1.13 -15.22
N ASP A 56 6.06 -0.96 -14.93
CA ASP A 56 5.33 0.27 -15.25
C ASP A 56 5.28 1.31 -14.11
N VAL A 57 5.98 1.07 -13.00
CA VAL A 57 5.92 1.94 -11.81
C VAL A 57 6.32 3.39 -12.10
N GLN A 58 7.24 3.62 -13.03
CA GLN A 58 7.68 4.96 -13.43
C GLN A 58 6.55 5.77 -14.07
N SER A 59 5.78 5.15 -14.97
CA SER A 59 4.64 5.78 -15.64
C SER A 59 3.56 6.15 -14.63
N HIS A 60 3.22 5.25 -13.71
CA HIS A 60 2.24 5.52 -12.67
C HIS A 60 2.72 6.56 -11.66
N ALA A 61 4.00 6.55 -11.28
CA ALA A 61 4.58 7.57 -10.41
C ALA A 61 4.54 8.96 -11.06
N TYR A 62 4.80 9.05 -12.37
CA TYR A 62 4.66 10.30 -13.11
C TYR A 62 3.23 10.84 -13.03
N VAL A 63 2.22 10.01 -13.29
CA VAL A 63 0.79 10.38 -13.18
C VAL A 63 0.45 10.81 -11.75
N ALA A 64 0.85 10.03 -10.74
CA ALA A 64 0.63 10.35 -9.33
C ALA A 64 1.19 11.74 -8.98
N LYS A 65 2.42 12.02 -9.41
CA LYS A 65 3.08 13.30 -9.15
C LYS A 65 2.41 14.46 -9.87
N LYS A 66 1.92 14.26 -11.10
CA LYS A 66 1.16 15.29 -11.84
C LYS A 66 -0.18 15.64 -11.18
N ASN A 67 -0.82 14.67 -10.54
CA ASN A 67 -2.07 14.88 -9.81
C ASN A 67 -1.86 15.50 -8.42
N CYS A 68 -0.64 15.42 -7.86
CA CYS A 68 -0.30 15.95 -6.53
C CYS A 68 0.42 17.32 -6.55
N LYS A 69 0.26 18.14 -7.59
CA LYS A 69 0.98 19.45 -7.72
C LYS A 69 0.69 20.46 -6.61
N LYS A 70 -0.47 20.36 -5.97
CA LYS A 70 -0.89 21.24 -4.86
C LYS A 70 -1.34 20.36 -3.68
N PRO A 71 -0.37 19.73 -2.98
CA PRO A 71 -0.70 18.81 -1.89
C PRO A 71 -1.38 19.55 -0.73
N ALA A 72 -2.31 18.86 -0.08
CA ALA A 72 -2.95 19.32 1.15
C ALA A 72 -2.16 18.86 2.39
N ASP A 73 -2.64 19.20 3.59
CA ASP A 73 -2.16 18.65 4.86
C ASP A 73 -0.65 18.83 5.11
N LYS A 74 -0.09 19.89 4.53
CA LYS A 74 1.33 20.26 4.59
C LYS A 74 2.28 19.21 3.99
N LEU A 75 1.78 18.18 3.32
CA LEU A 75 2.63 17.20 2.64
C LEU A 75 3.41 17.86 1.50
N THR A 76 4.59 17.31 1.19
CA THR A 76 5.28 17.63 -0.05
C THR A 76 4.57 16.97 -1.23
N GLN A 77 4.89 17.40 -2.45
CA GLN A 77 4.37 16.76 -3.66
C GLN A 77 4.76 15.28 -3.72
N ASP A 78 6.01 14.95 -3.39
CA ASP A 78 6.50 13.55 -3.42
C ASP A 78 5.82 12.67 -2.36
N GLU A 79 5.57 13.21 -1.16
CA GLU A 79 4.85 12.50 -0.11
C GLU A 79 3.40 12.21 -0.51
N SER A 80 2.67 13.23 -0.97
CA SER A 80 1.29 13.06 -1.46
C SER A 80 1.23 12.09 -2.65
N ALA A 81 2.19 12.20 -3.58
CA ALA A 81 2.26 11.32 -4.74
C ALA A 81 2.61 9.89 -4.35
N SER A 82 3.40 9.65 -3.30
CA SER A 82 3.68 8.31 -2.79
C SER A 82 2.42 7.61 -2.27
N ILE A 83 1.55 8.35 -1.57
CA ILE A 83 0.25 7.85 -1.10
C ILE A 83 -0.66 7.58 -2.28
N MET A 84 -0.75 8.52 -3.23
CA MET A 84 -1.55 8.32 -4.43
C MET A 84 -1.09 7.07 -5.19
N LEU A 85 0.21 6.92 -5.43
CA LEU A 85 0.79 5.75 -6.11
C LEU A 85 0.47 4.43 -5.40
N TYR A 86 0.53 4.41 -4.06
CA TYR A 86 0.09 3.23 -3.29
C TYR A 86 -1.38 2.91 -3.57
N THR A 87 -2.23 3.92 -3.71
CA THR A 87 -3.68 3.72 -3.89
C THR A 87 -4.13 3.55 -5.34
N MET A 88 -3.25 3.76 -6.32
CA MET A 88 -3.55 3.58 -7.74
C MET A 88 -3.67 2.09 -8.07
N GLY A 89 -4.67 1.76 -8.87
CA GLY A 89 -4.79 0.45 -9.53
C GLY A 89 -4.43 0.58 -11.01
N TRP A 90 -3.86 -0.49 -11.56
CA TRP A 90 -3.57 -0.64 -12.99
C TRP A 90 -3.59 -2.12 -13.37
N GLU A 91 -3.57 -2.39 -14.67
CA GLU A 91 -3.54 -3.76 -15.19
C GLU A 91 -2.13 -4.15 -15.65
N PRO A 92 -1.69 -5.38 -15.37
CA PRO A 92 -2.44 -6.40 -14.64
C PRO A 92 -2.46 -6.13 -13.11
N SER A 93 -3.60 -6.41 -12.46
CA SER A 93 -3.83 -6.07 -11.04
C SER A 93 -2.76 -6.60 -10.06
N GLU A 94 -2.16 -7.74 -10.35
CA GLU A 94 -1.09 -8.36 -9.59
C GLU A 94 0.22 -7.56 -9.60
N GLU A 95 0.38 -6.66 -10.55
CA GLU A 95 1.51 -5.74 -10.66
C GLU A 95 1.22 -4.37 -10.03
N CYS A 96 0.02 -4.17 -9.46
CA CYS A 96 -0.24 -2.97 -8.68
C CYS A 96 0.72 -2.88 -7.50
N LEU A 97 1.26 -1.68 -7.26
CA LEU A 97 2.26 -1.48 -6.20
C LEU A 97 1.76 -1.96 -4.84
N TYR A 98 0.49 -1.67 -4.48
CA TYR A 98 -0.05 -2.12 -3.20
C TYR A 98 -0.16 -3.64 -3.09
N VAL A 99 -0.47 -4.33 -4.18
CA VAL A 99 -0.58 -5.80 -4.22
C VAL A 99 0.80 -6.40 -3.98
N VAL A 100 1.79 -5.99 -4.78
CA VAL A 100 3.15 -6.53 -4.67
C VAL A 100 3.79 -6.17 -3.33
N LEU A 101 3.59 -4.95 -2.83
CA LEU A 101 4.12 -4.52 -1.53
C LEU A 101 3.48 -5.33 -0.38
N ASN A 102 2.15 -5.42 -0.32
CA ASN A 102 1.47 -6.16 0.74
C ASN A 102 1.85 -7.65 0.72
N ASN A 103 1.95 -8.26 -0.46
CA ASN A 103 2.45 -9.64 -0.61
C ASN A 103 3.90 -9.77 -0.10
N THR A 104 4.74 -8.79 -0.40
CA THR A 104 6.13 -8.76 0.09
C THR A 104 6.19 -8.63 1.60
N LEU A 105 5.33 -7.81 2.21
CA LEU A 105 5.25 -7.62 3.67
C LEU A 105 4.80 -8.89 4.41
N ARG A 106 3.91 -9.68 3.79
CA ARG A 106 3.39 -10.96 4.31
C ARG A 106 4.36 -12.13 4.16
N ALA A 107 5.34 -12.03 3.26
CA ALA A 107 6.25 -13.13 2.96
C ALA A 107 7.14 -13.51 4.15
N THR A 108 7.37 -14.81 4.35
CA THR A 108 8.28 -15.29 5.41
C THR A 108 9.74 -14.84 5.19
N ASN A 109 10.18 -14.73 3.93
CA ASN A 109 11.50 -14.23 3.54
C ASN A 109 11.54 -12.73 3.23
N ARG A 110 10.60 -11.95 3.80
CA ARG A 110 10.44 -10.51 3.51
C ARG A 110 11.67 -9.65 3.78
N GLN A 111 12.55 -10.00 4.72
CA GLN A 111 13.71 -9.15 5.05
C GLN A 111 14.62 -8.89 3.84
N GLN A 112 14.81 -9.90 2.97
CA GLN A 112 15.58 -9.73 1.75
C GLN A 112 14.75 -9.04 0.67
N LYS A 113 13.49 -9.47 0.51
CA LYS A 113 12.59 -8.95 -0.53
C LYS A 113 12.20 -7.49 -0.34
N LEU A 114 12.21 -6.97 0.89
CA LEU A 114 11.89 -5.59 1.19
C LEU A 114 13.05 -4.61 0.94
N LYS A 115 14.29 -5.08 0.74
CA LYS A 115 15.45 -4.19 0.54
C LYS A 115 15.23 -3.16 -0.60
N PRO A 116 14.72 -3.55 -1.78
CA PRO A 116 14.41 -2.60 -2.86
C PRO A 116 13.33 -1.57 -2.47
N TRP A 117 12.45 -1.93 -1.52
CA TRP A 117 11.34 -1.10 -1.06
C TRP A 117 11.73 -0.05 -0.02
N TYR A 118 12.95 -0.08 0.53
CA TYR A 118 13.28 0.76 1.68
C TYR A 118 13.19 2.26 1.41
N LEU A 119 13.56 2.73 0.21
CA LEU A 119 13.41 4.15 -0.15
C LEU A 119 11.93 4.53 -0.29
N TYR A 120 11.14 3.71 -0.98
CA TYR A 120 9.70 3.92 -1.11
C TYR A 120 8.98 3.88 0.24
N LEU A 121 9.24 2.87 1.07
CA LEU A 121 8.69 2.74 2.43
C LEU A 121 9.07 3.93 3.30
N ARG A 122 10.31 4.43 3.20
CA ARG A 122 10.75 5.61 3.92
C ARG A 122 9.92 6.84 3.55
N LEU A 123 9.72 7.09 2.25
CA LEU A 123 8.91 8.22 1.76
C LEU A 123 7.43 8.07 2.14
N PHE A 124 6.85 6.90 1.86
CA PHE A 124 5.44 6.61 2.08
C PHE A 124 5.04 6.64 3.56
N LEU A 125 5.79 5.98 4.44
CA LEU A 125 5.51 6.01 5.88
C LEU A 125 5.72 7.41 6.47
N ASN A 126 6.72 8.16 5.98
CA ASN A 126 6.90 9.55 6.39
C ASN A 126 5.68 10.40 6.01
N ALA A 127 5.14 10.22 4.81
CA ALA A 127 3.93 10.90 4.38
C ALA A 127 2.73 10.56 5.31
N LEU A 128 2.52 9.28 5.59
CA LEU A 128 1.42 8.84 6.47
C LEU A 128 1.55 9.38 7.90
N PHE A 129 2.74 9.38 8.49
CA PHE A 129 2.95 9.88 9.85
C PHE A 129 2.80 11.39 10.00
N ARG A 130 2.83 12.14 8.89
CA ARG A 130 2.59 13.59 8.89
C ARG A 130 1.10 13.94 8.82
N LEU A 131 0.25 13.00 8.42
CA LEU A 131 -1.20 13.21 8.39
C LEU A 131 -1.78 13.17 9.80
N PRO A 132 -2.84 13.96 10.08
CA PRO A 132 -3.50 13.94 11.37
C PRO A 132 -4.15 12.57 11.63
N LEU A 133 -3.98 12.06 12.84
CA LEU A 133 -4.71 10.88 13.30
C LEU A 133 -6.15 11.28 13.62
N VAL A 134 -7.11 10.58 13.01
CA VAL A 134 -8.54 10.81 13.24
C VAL A 134 -9.12 9.56 13.91
N PRO A 135 -9.61 9.66 15.16
CA PRO A 135 -10.21 8.52 15.85
C PRO A 135 -11.61 8.27 15.29
N ILE A 136 -11.72 7.33 14.36
CA ILE A 136 -12.98 6.93 13.72
C ILE A 136 -13.14 5.42 13.74
N THR A 137 -14.39 4.96 13.73
CA THR A 137 -14.71 3.58 13.37
C THR A 137 -14.54 3.44 11.86
N ALA A 138 -13.72 2.48 11.45
CA ALA A 138 -13.51 2.14 10.05
C ALA A 138 -13.81 0.65 9.83
N TYR A 139 -14.29 0.34 8.65
CA TYR A 139 -14.69 -1.00 8.22
C TYR A 139 -13.73 -1.51 7.15
N ARG A 140 -13.51 -2.82 7.13
CA ARG A 140 -12.72 -3.52 6.12
C ARG A 140 -13.50 -4.73 5.66
N GLY A 141 -13.77 -4.81 4.36
CA GLY A 141 -14.54 -5.91 3.79
C GLY A 141 -13.75 -7.21 3.86
N VAL A 142 -14.42 -8.34 4.09
CA VAL A 142 -13.80 -9.65 4.08
C VAL A 142 -14.64 -10.58 3.23
N LYS A 143 -14.02 -11.25 2.25
CA LYS A 143 -14.72 -12.16 1.32
C LYS A 143 -14.98 -13.56 1.89
N LEU A 144 -14.35 -13.88 3.03
CA LEU A 144 -14.38 -15.20 3.66
C LEU A 144 -14.73 -15.05 5.15
N ASP A 145 -15.30 -16.09 5.73
CA ASP A 145 -15.44 -16.16 7.18
C ASP A 145 -14.06 -16.41 7.81
N LEU A 146 -13.54 -15.41 8.51
CA LEU A 146 -12.27 -15.48 9.23
C LEU A 146 -12.48 -15.55 10.75
N SER A 147 -13.72 -15.63 11.25
CA SER A 147 -14.04 -15.53 12.68
C SER A 147 -13.18 -16.45 13.56
N ASN A 148 -12.95 -17.69 13.13
CA ASN A 148 -12.13 -18.68 13.83
C ASN A 148 -10.64 -18.31 13.97
N LEU A 149 -10.14 -17.34 13.19
CA LEU A 149 -8.75 -16.87 13.25
C LEU A 149 -8.57 -15.65 14.15
N TYR A 150 -9.67 -14.99 14.56
CA TYR A 150 -9.65 -13.75 15.34
C TYR A 150 -10.26 -14.03 16.71
N ILE A 151 -9.41 -14.52 17.62
CA ILE A 151 -9.82 -14.88 18.97
C ILE A 151 -9.87 -13.62 19.83
N GLU A 152 -10.98 -13.44 20.56
CA GLU A 152 -11.15 -12.30 21.45
C GLU A 152 -10.05 -12.26 22.54
N GLY A 153 -9.49 -11.08 22.76
CA GLY A 153 -8.40 -10.87 23.72
C GLY A 153 -7.00 -11.15 23.16
N GLU A 154 -6.87 -11.77 21.98
CA GLU A 154 -5.57 -11.96 21.33
C GLU A 154 -5.11 -10.71 20.58
N THR A 155 -3.79 -10.49 20.57
CA THR A 155 -3.17 -9.46 19.75
C THR A 155 -2.85 -10.01 18.37
N ILE A 156 -3.33 -9.34 17.33
CA ILE A 156 -3.15 -9.73 15.93
C ILE A 156 -2.34 -8.65 15.22
N VAL A 157 -1.44 -9.08 14.33
CA VAL A 157 -0.64 -8.19 13.49
C VAL A 157 -1.00 -8.41 12.03
N TRP A 158 -1.51 -7.37 11.39
CA TRP A 158 -1.61 -7.31 9.93
C TRP A 158 -0.31 -6.76 9.36
N TRP A 159 0.39 -7.59 8.59
CA TRP A 159 1.69 -7.24 8.06
C TRP A 159 1.59 -6.35 6.83
N GLY A 160 0.55 -6.54 6.01
CA GLY A 160 0.22 -5.63 4.92
C GLY A 160 -0.41 -4.32 5.43
N PHE A 161 -0.31 -3.27 4.62
CA PHE A 161 -1.07 -2.05 4.87
C PHE A 161 -2.57 -2.33 4.70
N SER A 162 -3.35 -1.89 5.68
CA SER A 162 -4.78 -2.13 5.73
C SER A 162 -5.54 -0.91 5.20
N SER A 163 -6.25 -1.10 4.10
CA SER A 163 -7.21 -0.11 3.60
C SER A 163 -8.58 -0.35 4.20
N CYS A 164 -9.19 0.72 4.69
CA CYS A 164 -10.50 0.71 5.34
C CYS A 164 -11.42 1.79 4.72
N THR A 165 -12.69 1.77 5.08
CA THR A 165 -13.74 2.70 4.65
C THR A 165 -14.60 3.10 5.84
N THR A 166 -15.17 4.29 5.84
CA THR A 166 -16.15 4.73 6.86
C THR A 166 -17.59 4.28 6.55
N SER A 167 -17.81 3.73 5.36
CA SER A 167 -19.12 3.27 4.88
C SER A 167 -19.09 1.77 4.60
N VAL A 168 -20.18 1.08 4.96
CA VAL A 168 -20.40 -0.37 4.73
C VAL A 168 -21.29 -0.57 3.51
#